data_AF-A0A0S6X6G9-F1
#
_entry.id   AF-A0A0S6X6G9-F1
#
_cell.length_a   1.000
_cell.length_b   1.000
_cell.length_c   1.000
_cell.angle_alpha   90.00
_cell.angle_beta   90.00
_cell.angle_gamma   90.00
#
_symmetry.space_group_name_H-M   'P 1'
#
loop_
_entity.id
_entity.type
_entity.pdbx_description
1 polymer ?
#
loop_
_entity_poly.entity_id
_entity_poly.type
_entity_poly.pdbx_seq_one_letter_code
_entity_poly.pdbx_strand_id
1 'polypeptide(L)'
;MAGSNELYSPVMSDALVILGAAGIVIPVFNRFKITPVIGFILVGLLVGPFGLGRHVFEHPWLTHISITDPGGLDIFAEFGIILLLFSIGLELSFGRLWDMRRMVFGLGMMELVVIGSALTFILAAIGQAFAGAVALGLALSLSSTALVLKITNAATPVGRAALAMLLFEDIALVPIIFLLGALAPHASADGMGNLIHTLLWGAAVIAGLLVFGRYLLPPLFAQAARTKSPELFLAASMLVVILASLLTAAVGLSPIVGSLIAGLLIAETEYHSEVDRSWSPSRASRSVSSSSPSA
;
A
#
# COMPACT_ATOMS: atom_id res chain seq x y z
N MET A 1 -39.59 27.25 3.39
CA MET A 1 -38.56 27.39 4.44
C MET A 1 -37.54 26.28 4.22
N ALA A 2 -36.45 26.59 3.52
CA ALA A 2 -35.32 25.68 3.33
C ALA A 2 -34.48 25.69 4.61
N GLY A 3 -34.68 24.69 5.46
CA GLY A 3 -34.02 24.60 6.77
C GLY A 3 -32.70 23.84 6.68
N SER A 4 -31.59 24.58 6.59
CA SER A 4 -30.29 24.44 7.30
C SER A 4 -29.68 23.09 7.75
N ASN A 5 -30.25 21.91 7.46
CA ASN A 5 -29.73 20.61 7.94
C ASN A 5 -28.94 19.80 6.89
N GLU A 6 -28.72 20.34 5.70
CA GLU A 6 -27.99 19.69 4.59
C GLU A 6 -26.51 20.14 4.49
N LEU A 7 -25.96 20.81 5.52
CA LEU A 7 -24.62 21.40 5.46
C LEU A 7 -23.48 20.41 5.71
N TYR A 8 -23.76 19.18 6.16
CA TYR A 8 -22.74 18.15 6.38
C TYR A 8 -23.29 16.77 6.02
N SER A 9 -22.86 16.24 4.87
CA SER A 9 -22.95 14.79 4.63
C SER A 9 -22.11 14.09 5.71
N PRO A 10 -22.58 12.97 6.31
CA PRO A 10 -21.82 12.22 7.31
C PRO A 10 -20.39 11.88 6.83
N VAL A 11 -20.24 11.62 5.53
CA VAL A 11 -18.93 11.39 4.88
C VAL A 11 -17.98 12.60 5.02
N MET A 12 -18.50 13.83 4.91
CA MET A 12 -17.69 15.05 5.04
C MET A 12 -17.24 15.27 6.49
N SER A 13 -18.13 14.99 7.46
CA SER A 13 -17.79 15.05 8.89
C SER A 13 -16.70 14.05 9.23
N ASP A 14 -16.87 12.79 8.82
CA ASP A 14 -15.91 11.71 9.09
C ASP A 14 -14.54 12.00 8.41
N ALA A 15 -14.55 12.54 7.18
CA ALA A 15 -13.34 12.98 6.51
C ALA A 15 -12.61 14.12 7.26
N LEU A 16 -13.36 15.09 7.80
CA LEU A 16 -12.79 16.18 8.61
C LEU A 16 -12.17 15.66 9.91
N VAL A 17 -12.80 14.67 10.56
CA VAL A 17 -12.25 14.01 11.75
C VAL A 17 -10.92 13.33 11.42
N ILE A 18 -10.83 12.59 10.32
CA ILE A 18 -9.59 11.94 9.87
C ILE A 18 -8.51 12.96 9.53
N LEU A 19 -8.86 14.03 8.79
CA LEU A 19 -7.91 15.06 8.38
C LEU A 19 -7.41 15.88 9.58
N GLY A 20 -8.31 16.20 10.51
CA GLY A 20 -7.99 16.83 11.79
C GLY A 20 -7.07 15.95 12.64
N ALA A 21 -7.37 14.64 12.71
CA ALA A 21 -6.49 13.67 13.35
C ALA A 21 -5.11 13.63 12.69
N ALA A 22 -5.01 13.64 11.36
CA ALA A 22 -3.73 13.71 10.66
C ALA A 22 -2.93 14.97 11.01
N GLY A 23 -3.60 16.12 11.10
CA GLY A 23 -3.00 17.39 11.51
C GLY A 23 -2.40 17.38 12.92
N ILE A 24 -2.88 16.51 13.82
CA ILE A 24 -2.40 16.37 15.20
C ILE A 24 -1.42 15.20 15.34
N VAL A 25 -1.81 14.01 14.87
CA VAL A 25 -1.06 12.75 15.02
C VAL A 25 0.30 12.85 14.35
N ILE A 26 0.38 13.34 13.11
CA ILE A 26 1.64 13.40 12.36
C ILE A 26 2.69 14.24 13.11
N PRO A 27 2.46 15.52 13.46
CA PRO A 27 3.47 16.32 14.15
C PRO A 27 3.80 15.79 15.55
N VAL A 28 2.79 15.31 16.30
CA VAL A 28 3.01 14.77 17.65
C VAL A 28 3.87 13.51 17.60
N PHE A 29 3.51 12.52 16.78
CA PHE A 29 4.24 11.25 16.71
C PHE A 29 5.64 11.44 16.11
N ASN A 30 5.78 12.30 15.10
CA ASN A 30 7.10 12.65 14.56
C ASN A 30 7.99 13.32 15.61
N ARG A 31 7.44 14.16 16.50
CA ARG A 31 8.18 14.77 17.61
C ARG A 31 8.72 13.72 18.59
N PHE A 32 7.96 12.65 18.81
CA PHE A 32 8.39 11.52 19.65
C PHE A 32 9.16 10.43 18.90
N LYS A 33 9.45 10.61 17.60
CA LYS A 33 10.11 9.62 16.72
C LYS A 33 9.36 8.28 16.61
N ILE A 34 8.04 8.31 16.78
CA ILE A 34 7.15 7.15 16.61
C ILE A 34 6.54 7.20 15.21
N THR A 35 6.31 6.04 14.58
CA THR A 35 5.63 5.96 13.28
C THR A 35 4.17 6.43 13.40
N PRO A 36 3.71 7.42 12.60
CA PRO A 36 2.35 7.96 12.69
C PRO A 36 1.22 6.94 12.50
N VAL A 37 1.49 5.83 11.79
CA VAL A 37 0.52 4.72 11.57
C VAL A 37 -0.09 4.22 12.87
N ILE A 38 0.71 4.09 13.94
CA ILE A 38 0.23 3.65 15.26
C ILE A 38 -0.80 4.66 15.80
N GLY A 39 -0.54 5.95 15.64
CA GLY A 39 -1.45 7.01 16.07
C GLY A 39 -2.76 7.00 15.31
N PHE A 40 -2.73 6.73 14.00
CA PHE A 40 -3.95 6.59 13.20
C PHE A 40 -4.80 5.38 13.62
N ILE A 41 -4.18 4.25 13.93
CA ILE A 41 -4.88 3.07 14.47
C ILE A 41 -5.53 3.39 15.83
N LEU A 42 -4.81 4.07 16.72
CA LEU A 42 -5.33 4.48 18.02
C LEU A 42 -6.48 5.48 17.89
N VAL A 43 -6.37 6.46 16.98
CA VAL A 43 -7.48 7.37 16.69
C VAL A 43 -8.68 6.59 16.16
N GLY A 44 -8.50 5.69 15.19
CA GLY A 44 -9.60 4.87 14.68
C GLY A 44 -10.27 4.03 15.78
N LEU A 45 -9.51 3.49 16.73
CA LEU A 45 -10.05 2.75 17.86
C LEU A 45 -10.83 3.65 18.83
N LEU A 46 -10.29 4.83 19.14
CA LEU A 46 -10.88 5.77 20.10
C LEU A 46 -12.10 6.49 19.53
N VAL A 47 -12.05 6.82 18.24
CA VAL A 47 -12.96 7.74 17.57
C VAL A 47 -13.95 7.00 16.66
N GLY A 48 -13.65 5.75 16.32
CA GLY A 48 -14.51 4.86 15.55
C GLY A 48 -15.76 4.39 16.29
N PRO A 49 -16.56 3.54 15.62
CA PRO A 49 -17.85 3.07 16.13
C PRO A 49 -17.73 2.29 17.44
N PHE A 50 -16.60 1.61 17.67
CA PHE A 50 -16.34 0.87 18.92
C PHE A 50 -15.83 1.76 20.07
N GLY A 51 -15.43 3.00 19.78
CA GLY A 51 -14.90 3.96 20.74
C GLY A 51 -15.93 5.01 21.16
N LEU A 52 -15.69 6.28 20.82
CA LEU A 52 -16.58 7.41 21.05
C LEU A 52 -17.81 7.39 20.13
N GLY A 53 -17.72 6.75 18.96
CA GLY A 53 -18.83 6.62 18.01
C GLY A 53 -20.05 5.89 18.60
N ARG A 54 -19.87 4.99 19.57
CA ARG A 54 -20.98 4.30 20.26
C ARG A 54 -21.88 5.23 21.08
N HIS A 55 -21.31 6.33 21.58
CA HIS A 55 -21.97 7.27 22.48
C HIS A 55 -22.64 8.43 21.74
N VAL A 56 -22.59 8.43 20.42
CA VAL A 56 -23.22 9.44 19.56
C VAL A 56 -24.73 9.53 19.80
N PHE A 57 -25.39 8.41 20.11
CA PHE A 57 -26.82 8.38 20.42
C PHE A 57 -27.18 9.07 21.75
N GLU A 58 -26.25 9.10 22.71
CA GLU A 58 -26.42 9.78 24.01
C GLU A 58 -25.97 11.24 23.97
N HIS A 59 -25.04 11.56 23.07
CA HIS A 59 -24.40 12.85 22.95
C HIS A 59 -24.28 13.27 21.47
N PRO A 60 -25.30 13.97 20.93
CA PRO A 60 -25.35 14.34 19.50
C PRO A 60 -24.17 15.18 19.02
N TRP A 61 -23.47 15.89 19.91
CA TRP A 61 -22.28 16.67 19.58
C TRP A 61 -21.07 15.80 19.22
N LEU A 62 -21.02 14.54 19.65
CA LEU A 62 -19.94 13.61 19.32
C LEU A 62 -19.91 13.27 17.83
N THR A 63 -20.99 13.47 17.08
CA THR A 63 -21.03 13.29 15.60
C THR A 63 -19.94 14.06 14.86
N HIS A 64 -19.50 15.20 15.39
CA HIS A 64 -18.50 16.06 14.74
C HIS A 64 -17.06 15.64 15.06
N ILE A 65 -16.89 14.74 16.03
CA ILE A 65 -15.59 14.32 16.56
C ILE A 65 -15.43 12.81 16.45
N SER A 66 -16.45 12.07 16.00
CA SER A 66 -16.45 10.60 15.88
C SER A 66 -16.82 10.13 14.49
N ILE A 67 -16.30 8.96 14.12
CA ILE A 67 -16.59 8.32 12.83
C ILE A 67 -17.89 7.52 13.01
N THR A 68 -18.91 7.90 12.26
CA THR A 68 -20.27 7.35 12.40
C THR A 68 -20.66 6.43 11.26
N ASP A 69 -20.07 6.62 10.06
CA ASP A 69 -20.28 5.75 8.90
C ASP A 69 -18.93 5.25 8.34
N PRO A 70 -18.40 4.13 8.88
CA PRO A 70 -17.20 3.51 8.34
C PRO A 70 -17.34 3.13 6.86
N GLY A 71 -18.54 2.76 6.40
CA GLY A 71 -18.77 2.32 5.02
C GLY A 71 -18.56 3.45 4.00
N GLY A 72 -18.93 4.68 4.36
CA GLY A 72 -18.63 5.87 3.56
C GLY A 72 -17.13 6.16 3.40
N LEU A 73 -16.30 5.64 4.31
CA LEU A 73 -14.84 5.80 4.28
C LEU A 73 -14.11 4.70 3.51
N ASP A 74 -14.76 3.57 3.23
CA ASP A 74 -14.14 2.42 2.57
C ASP A 74 -13.55 2.81 1.21
N ILE A 75 -14.24 3.64 0.43
CA ILE A 75 -13.76 4.13 -0.87
C ILE A 75 -12.45 4.93 -0.72
N PHE A 76 -12.36 5.79 0.30
CA PHE A 76 -11.15 6.58 0.56
C PHE A 76 -10.00 5.70 1.07
N ALA A 77 -10.32 4.72 1.93
CA ALA A 77 -9.35 3.78 2.44
C ALA A 77 -8.78 2.89 1.32
N GLU A 78 -9.64 2.33 0.48
CA GLU A 78 -9.27 1.51 -0.66
C GLU A 78 -8.43 2.30 -1.66
N PHE A 79 -8.86 3.53 -2.00
CA PHE A 79 -8.08 4.40 -2.88
C PHE A 79 -6.71 4.74 -2.25
N GLY A 80 -6.66 5.04 -0.95
CA GLY A 80 -5.42 5.27 -0.22
C GLY A 80 -4.46 4.08 -0.29
N ILE A 81 -4.97 2.84 -0.16
CA ILE A 81 -4.17 1.62 -0.28
C ILE A 81 -3.70 1.41 -1.72
N ILE A 82 -4.57 1.65 -2.71
CA ILE A 82 -4.23 1.59 -4.14
C ILE A 82 -3.04 2.52 -4.43
N LEU A 83 -3.10 3.77 -3.97
CA LEU A 83 -2.03 4.76 -4.13
C LEU A 83 -0.76 4.37 -3.40
N LEU A 84 -0.89 3.86 -2.18
CA LEU A 84 0.25 3.41 -1.37
C LEU A 84 0.99 2.27 -2.06
N LEU A 85 0.27 1.24 -2.51
CA LEU A 85 0.89 0.09 -3.16
C LEU A 85 1.42 0.41 -4.54
N PHE A 86 0.77 1.31 -5.26
CA PHE A 86 1.33 1.87 -6.49
C PHE A 86 2.68 2.54 -6.22
N SER A 87 2.75 3.42 -5.21
CA SER A 87 3.99 4.10 -4.81
C SER A 87 5.07 3.09 -4.38
N ILE A 88 4.70 2.03 -3.65
CA ILE A 88 5.63 0.96 -3.30
C ILE A 88 6.15 0.27 -4.57
N GLY A 89 5.26 -0.07 -5.51
CA GLY A 89 5.63 -0.68 -6.79
C GLY A 89 6.62 0.17 -7.61
N LEU A 90 6.50 1.50 -7.55
CA LEU A 90 7.45 2.43 -8.19
C LEU A 90 8.84 2.40 -7.54
N GLU A 91 8.92 2.22 -6.23
CA GLU A 91 10.17 2.21 -5.47
C GLU A 91 10.96 0.90 -5.61
N LEU A 92 10.33 -0.18 -6.08
CA LEU A 92 10.98 -1.48 -6.29
C LEU A 92 12.02 -1.40 -7.41
N SER A 93 13.30 -1.57 -7.06
CA SER A 93 14.43 -1.54 -8.02
C SER A 93 15.12 -2.90 -8.15
N PHE A 94 15.06 -3.49 -9.35
CA PHE A 94 15.67 -4.81 -9.64
C PHE A 94 17.20 -4.83 -9.59
N GLY A 95 17.86 -3.68 -9.81
CA GLY A 95 19.32 -3.60 -9.86
C GLY A 95 20.00 -3.97 -8.53
N ARG A 96 19.51 -3.40 -7.42
CA ARG A 96 20.10 -3.59 -6.08
C ARG A 96 19.93 -5.02 -5.55
N LEU A 97 18.83 -5.67 -5.94
CA LEU A 97 18.56 -7.07 -5.63
C LEU A 97 19.66 -8.00 -6.16
N TRP A 98 20.10 -7.77 -7.40
CA TRP A 98 20.96 -8.72 -8.10
C TRP A 98 22.37 -8.83 -7.52
N ASP A 99 22.87 -7.72 -6.98
CA ASP A 99 24.17 -7.62 -6.31
C ASP A 99 24.18 -8.41 -4.98
N MET A 100 23.04 -8.47 -4.29
CA MET A 100 22.89 -9.14 -2.99
C MET A 100 22.13 -10.47 -3.08
N ARG A 101 21.88 -10.99 -4.28
CA ARG A 101 20.94 -12.10 -4.54
C ARG A 101 21.14 -13.34 -3.66
N ARG A 102 22.38 -13.69 -3.30
CA ARG A 102 22.66 -14.85 -2.43
C ARG A 102 22.13 -14.65 -1.01
N MET A 103 22.26 -13.44 -0.45
CA MET A 103 21.73 -13.12 0.87
C MET A 103 20.22 -12.90 0.81
N VAL A 104 19.73 -12.25 -0.24
CA VAL A 104 18.30 -11.94 -0.39
C VAL A 104 17.47 -13.23 -0.55
N PHE A 105 17.79 -14.07 -1.53
CA PHE A 105 17.09 -15.33 -1.76
C PHE A 105 17.52 -16.46 -0.81
N GLY A 106 18.61 -16.28 -0.06
CA GLY A 106 19.05 -17.22 0.96
C GLY A 106 18.41 -16.91 2.31
N LEU A 107 18.90 -15.86 2.97
CA LEU A 107 18.47 -15.48 4.31
C LEU A 107 17.06 -14.90 4.33
N GLY A 108 16.74 -13.96 3.43
CA GLY A 108 15.42 -13.33 3.39
C GLY A 108 14.30 -14.33 3.10
N MET A 109 14.49 -15.19 2.11
CA MET A 109 13.52 -16.27 1.83
C MET A 109 13.36 -17.22 3.01
N MET A 110 14.46 -17.64 3.63
CA MET A 110 14.42 -18.54 4.78
C MET A 110 13.69 -17.90 5.95
N GLU A 111 13.94 -16.63 6.25
CA GLU A 111 13.27 -15.88 7.31
C GLU A 111 11.76 -15.84 7.10
N LEU A 112 11.31 -15.38 5.92
CA LEU A 112 9.90 -15.25 5.62
C LEU A 112 9.18 -16.60 5.68
N VAL A 113 9.78 -17.65 5.10
CA VAL A 113 9.17 -18.99 5.08
C VAL A 113 9.12 -19.58 6.49
N VAL A 114 10.21 -19.49 7.25
CA VAL A 114 10.27 -20.08 8.60
C VAL A 114 9.34 -19.34 9.56
N ILE A 115 9.40 -18.01 9.61
CA ILE A 115 8.57 -17.21 10.52
C ILE A 115 7.11 -17.24 10.08
N GLY A 116 6.83 -17.04 8.79
CA GLY A 116 5.48 -17.09 8.23
C GLY A 116 4.81 -18.44 8.50
N SER A 117 5.49 -19.56 8.21
CA SER A 117 4.94 -20.90 8.47
C SER A 117 4.77 -21.20 9.96
N ALA A 118 5.72 -20.79 10.81
CA ALA A 118 5.61 -20.96 12.25
C ALA A 118 4.40 -20.19 12.82
N LEU A 119 4.20 -18.94 12.40
CA LEU A 119 3.05 -18.13 12.82
C LEU A 119 1.73 -18.70 12.28
N THR A 120 1.69 -19.14 11.03
CA THR A 120 0.53 -19.84 10.46
C THR A 120 0.19 -21.09 11.27
N PHE A 121 1.19 -21.90 11.63
CA PHE A 121 0.98 -23.11 12.43
C PHE A 121 0.41 -22.77 13.81
N ILE A 122 0.98 -21.78 14.50
CA ILE A 122 0.50 -21.33 15.82
C ILE A 122 -0.94 -20.84 15.73
N LEU A 123 -1.27 -20.00 14.74
CA LEU A 123 -2.62 -19.46 14.58
C LEU A 123 -3.64 -20.55 14.24
N ALA A 124 -3.28 -21.49 13.36
CA ALA A 124 -4.13 -22.63 13.03
C ALA A 124 -4.36 -23.52 14.27
N ALA A 125 -3.33 -23.74 15.09
CA ALA A 125 -3.44 -24.51 16.33
C ALA A 125 -4.36 -23.86 17.39
N ILE A 126 -4.49 -22.53 17.38
CA ILE A 126 -5.40 -21.77 18.27
C ILE A 126 -6.83 -21.71 17.68
N GLY A 127 -7.07 -22.35 16.53
CA GLY A 127 -8.40 -22.51 15.93
C GLY A 127 -8.74 -21.50 14.83
N GLN A 128 -7.77 -20.75 14.31
CA GLN A 128 -8.01 -19.94 13.11
C GLN A 128 -8.17 -20.82 11.86
N ALA A 129 -9.09 -20.42 10.98
CA ALA A 129 -9.25 -21.07 9.68
C ALA A 129 -7.93 -21.02 8.90
N PHE A 130 -7.56 -22.10 8.21
CA PHE A 130 -6.24 -22.22 7.58
C PHE A 130 -5.89 -21.06 6.65
N ALA A 131 -6.83 -20.61 5.80
CA ALA A 131 -6.64 -19.45 4.93
C ALA A 131 -6.35 -18.16 5.71
N GLY A 132 -7.09 -17.93 6.81
CA GLY A 132 -6.87 -16.79 7.71
C GLY A 132 -5.54 -16.89 8.47
N ALA A 133 -5.15 -18.10 8.90
CA ALA A 133 -3.88 -18.35 9.57
C ALA A 133 -2.67 -18.15 8.62
N VAL A 134 -2.79 -18.54 7.35
CA VAL A 134 -1.79 -18.24 6.30
C VAL A 134 -1.70 -16.73 6.10
N ALA A 135 -2.86 -16.06 5.95
CA ALA A 135 -2.90 -14.62 5.72
C ALA A 135 -2.27 -13.82 6.85
N LEU A 136 -2.64 -14.11 8.08
CA LEU A 136 -2.10 -13.48 9.28
C LEU A 136 -0.64 -13.86 9.52
N GLY A 137 -0.25 -15.11 9.28
CA GLY A 137 1.13 -15.57 9.43
C GLY A 137 2.09 -14.83 8.51
N LEU A 138 1.72 -14.67 7.24
CA LEU A 138 2.49 -13.86 6.27
C LEU A 138 2.48 -12.38 6.63
N ALA A 139 1.34 -11.81 7.03
CA ALA A 139 1.26 -10.40 7.41
C ALA A 139 2.12 -10.06 8.63
N LEU A 140 2.16 -10.96 9.62
CA LEU A 140 2.92 -10.78 10.86
C LEU A 140 4.42 -11.11 10.71
N SER A 141 4.82 -11.85 9.67
CA SER A 141 6.23 -12.12 9.40
C SER A 141 6.96 -10.94 8.75
N LEU A 142 6.24 -10.01 8.10
CA LEU A 142 6.85 -8.87 7.43
C LEU A 142 7.38 -7.82 8.41
N SER A 143 8.52 -7.23 8.07
CA SER A 143 9.23 -6.24 8.85
C SER A 143 8.97 -4.81 8.36
N SER A 144 9.31 -3.83 9.19
CA SER A 144 9.17 -2.41 8.85
C SER A 144 10.48 -1.85 8.29
N THR A 145 10.57 -1.72 6.97
CA THR A 145 11.74 -1.16 6.25
C THR A 145 12.18 0.17 6.84
N ALA A 146 11.24 1.10 7.04
CA ALA A 146 11.54 2.44 7.56
C ALA A 146 12.11 2.44 8.99
N LEU A 147 11.74 1.47 9.84
CA LEU A 147 12.24 1.37 11.21
C LEU A 147 13.61 0.68 11.24
N VAL A 148 13.73 -0.45 10.55
CA VAL A 148 14.96 -1.25 10.52
C VAL A 148 16.10 -0.43 9.93
N LEU A 149 15.88 0.31 8.85
CA LEU A 149 16.92 1.17 8.25
C LEU A 149 17.39 2.30 9.18
N LYS A 150 16.55 2.76 10.13
CA LYS A 150 16.94 3.81 11.09
C LYS A 150 17.83 3.28 12.21
N ILE A 151 17.72 2.00 12.54
CA ILE A 151 18.44 1.37 13.66
C ILE A 151 19.60 0.49 13.20
N THR A 152 19.77 0.31 11.89
CA THR A 152 20.80 -0.57 11.33
C THR A 152 21.74 0.18 10.40
N ASN A 153 23.03 -0.15 10.44
CA ASN A 153 24.03 0.41 9.54
C ASN A 153 24.38 -0.57 8.41
N ALA A 154 23.99 -0.22 7.18
CA ALA A 154 24.22 -0.99 5.96
C ALA A 154 25.68 -1.38 5.69
N ALA A 155 26.67 -0.70 6.28
CA ALA A 155 28.08 -1.07 6.15
C ALA A 155 28.45 -2.32 6.96
N THR A 156 27.72 -2.59 8.05
CA THR A 156 28.00 -3.71 8.95
C THR A 156 27.48 -5.04 8.37
N PRO A 157 28.07 -6.19 8.74
CA PRO A 157 27.54 -7.49 8.31
C PRO A 157 26.08 -7.70 8.72
N VAL A 158 25.71 -7.30 9.94
CA VAL A 158 24.33 -7.37 10.45
C VAL A 158 23.40 -6.47 9.64
N GLY A 159 23.84 -5.25 9.30
CA GLY A 159 23.05 -4.34 8.47
C GLY A 159 22.89 -4.81 7.04
N ARG A 160 23.91 -5.45 6.44
CA ARG A 160 23.76 -6.09 5.12
C ARG A 160 22.79 -7.26 5.15
N ALA A 161 22.79 -8.06 6.22
CA ALA A 161 21.82 -9.13 6.41
C ALA A 161 20.39 -8.58 6.57
N ALA A 162 20.21 -7.55 7.41
CA ALA A 162 18.93 -6.87 7.58
C ALA A 162 18.41 -6.27 6.27
N LEU A 163 19.27 -5.57 5.51
CA LEU A 163 18.94 -5.08 4.18
C LEU A 163 18.53 -6.19 3.21
N ALA A 164 19.22 -7.33 3.25
CA ALA A 164 18.89 -8.45 2.38
C ALA A 164 17.50 -9.03 2.67
N MET A 165 17.12 -9.11 3.96
CA MET A 165 15.78 -9.55 4.38
C MET A 165 14.72 -8.56 3.91
N LEU A 166 14.90 -7.26 4.18
CA LEU A 166 13.96 -6.21 3.75
C LEU A 166 13.77 -6.18 2.23
N LEU A 167 14.86 -6.31 1.46
CA LEU A 167 14.77 -6.38 0.00
C LEU A 167 14.00 -7.62 -0.47
N PHE A 168 14.13 -8.76 0.22
CA PHE A 168 13.35 -9.94 -0.09
C PHE A 168 11.87 -9.71 0.19
N GLU A 169 11.54 -9.13 1.36
CA GLU A 169 10.17 -8.81 1.76
C GLU A 169 9.49 -7.86 0.76
N ASP A 170 10.19 -6.80 0.35
CA ASP A 170 9.68 -5.83 -0.64
C ASP A 170 9.34 -6.51 -1.98
N ILE A 171 10.13 -7.50 -2.41
CA ILE A 171 9.87 -8.28 -3.63
C ILE A 171 8.77 -9.31 -3.42
N ALA A 172 8.79 -9.98 -2.27
CA ALA A 172 7.81 -10.98 -1.87
C ALA A 172 6.42 -10.35 -1.65
N LEU A 173 6.34 -9.04 -1.44
CA LEU A 173 5.10 -8.29 -1.30
C LEU A 173 4.15 -8.53 -2.49
N VAL A 174 4.66 -8.57 -3.72
CA VAL A 174 3.85 -8.83 -4.94
C VAL A 174 3.17 -10.21 -4.89
N PRO A 175 3.90 -11.35 -4.78
CA PRO A 175 3.26 -12.66 -4.70
C PRO A 175 2.44 -12.85 -3.41
N ILE A 176 2.82 -12.23 -2.29
CA ILE A 176 2.03 -12.28 -1.05
C ILE A 176 0.68 -11.61 -1.27
N ILE A 177 0.63 -10.37 -1.75
CA ILE A 177 -0.64 -9.66 -1.95
C ILE A 177 -1.50 -10.36 -3.00
N PHE A 178 -0.90 -10.91 -4.04
CA PHE A 178 -1.63 -11.76 -4.99
C PHE A 178 -2.26 -12.97 -4.30
N LEU A 179 -1.49 -13.69 -3.49
CA LEU A 179 -1.99 -14.85 -2.74
C LEU A 179 -3.11 -14.44 -1.78
N LEU A 180 -2.92 -13.37 -1.00
CA LEU A 180 -3.93 -12.87 -0.07
C LEU A 180 -5.20 -12.40 -0.80
N GLY A 181 -5.04 -11.69 -1.91
CA GLY A 181 -6.15 -11.23 -2.76
C GLY A 181 -6.93 -12.38 -3.40
N ALA A 182 -6.27 -13.50 -3.71
CA ALA A 182 -6.92 -14.72 -4.19
C ALA A 182 -7.60 -15.52 -3.07
N LEU A 183 -7.02 -15.55 -1.86
CA LEU A 183 -7.57 -16.26 -0.71
C LEU A 183 -8.78 -15.55 -0.08
N ALA A 184 -8.77 -14.21 -0.04
CA ALA A 184 -9.77 -13.43 0.69
C ALA A 184 -11.23 -13.70 0.25
N PRO A 185 -11.57 -13.80 -1.05
CA PRO A 185 -12.94 -14.10 -1.48
C PRO A 185 -13.37 -15.56 -1.23
N HIS A 186 -12.44 -16.45 -0.89
CA HIS A 186 -12.63 -17.91 -0.89
C HIS A 186 -12.43 -18.56 0.49
N ALA A 187 -12.43 -17.76 1.56
CA ALA A 187 -12.19 -18.24 2.93
C ALA A 187 -13.33 -19.11 3.51
N SER A 188 -14.50 -19.17 2.85
CA SER A 188 -15.66 -19.99 3.21
C SER A 188 -15.68 -21.33 2.47
N ALA A 189 -16.14 -22.38 3.17
CA ALA A 189 -15.80 -23.81 2.99
C ALA A 189 -16.08 -24.52 1.65
N ASP A 190 -16.60 -23.85 0.61
CA ASP A 190 -16.95 -24.48 -0.70
C ASP A 190 -16.12 -23.93 -1.90
N GLY A 191 -14.95 -23.33 -1.63
CA GLY A 191 -14.25 -22.46 -2.60
C GLY A 191 -13.13 -23.05 -3.45
N MET A 192 -12.77 -24.34 -3.37
CA MET A 192 -11.54 -24.85 -4.01
C MET A 192 -11.54 -24.69 -5.55
N GLY A 193 -12.68 -24.92 -6.21
CA GLY A 193 -12.82 -24.75 -7.66
C GLY A 193 -12.77 -23.27 -8.08
N ASN A 194 -13.41 -22.40 -7.32
CA ASN A 194 -13.38 -20.95 -7.57
C ASN A 194 -11.99 -20.36 -7.31
N LEU A 195 -11.27 -20.85 -6.29
CA LEU A 195 -9.90 -20.43 -6.02
C LEU A 195 -8.96 -20.76 -7.18
N ILE A 196 -9.03 -21.99 -7.72
CA ILE A 196 -8.21 -22.38 -8.89
C ILE A 196 -8.55 -21.50 -10.10
N HIS A 197 -9.83 -21.23 -10.33
CA HIS A 197 -10.27 -20.34 -11.41
C HIS A 197 -9.72 -18.91 -11.25
N THR A 198 -9.87 -18.31 -10.07
CA THR A 198 -9.32 -16.99 -9.74
C THR A 198 -7.80 -16.96 -9.85
N LEU A 199 -7.11 -18.02 -9.43
CA LEU A 199 -5.65 -18.08 -9.52
C LEU A 199 -5.17 -18.16 -10.98
N LEU A 200 -5.84 -18.96 -11.81
CA LEU A 200 -5.50 -19.10 -13.24
C LEU A 200 -5.80 -17.82 -14.03
N TRP A 201 -7.00 -17.27 -13.90
CA TRP A 201 -7.38 -16.03 -14.59
C TRP A 201 -6.64 -14.82 -14.04
N GLY A 202 -6.43 -14.78 -12.73
CA GLY A 202 -5.60 -13.79 -12.06
C GLY A 202 -4.17 -13.80 -12.61
N ALA A 203 -3.54 -14.98 -12.67
CA ALA A 203 -2.22 -15.13 -13.27
C ALA A 203 -2.19 -14.72 -14.75
N ALA A 204 -3.23 -15.08 -15.52
CA ALA A 204 -3.34 -14.68 -16.93
C ALA A 204 -3.47 -13.16 -17.10
N VAL A 205 -4.28 -12.49 -16.28
CA VAL A 205 -4.40 -11.02 -16.30
C VAL A 205 -3.11 -10.35 -15.87
N ILE A 206 -2.43 -10.84 -14.84
CA ILE A 206 -1.13 -10.31 -14.43
C ILE A 206 -0.11 -10.49 -15.55
N ALA A 207 -0.01 -11.67 -16.15
CA ALA A 207 0.87 -11.91 -17.29
C ALA A 207 0.53 -10.97 -18.47
N GLY A 208 -0.76 -10.78 -18.75
CA GLY A 208 -1.24 -9.81 -19.73
C GLY A 208 -0.79 -8.38 -19.39
N LEU A 209 -1.02 -7.92 -18.16
CA LEU A 209 -0.58 -6.60 -17.70
C LEU A 209 0.94 -6.43 -17.83
N LEU A 210 1.74 -7.44 -17.48
CA LEU A 210 3.19 -7.38 -17.60
C LEU A 210 3.63 -7.26 -19.08
N VAL A 211 3.06 -8.09 -19.96
CA VAL A 211 3.39 -8.08 -21.39
C VAL A 211 2.90 -6.80 -22.06
N PHE A 212 1.62 -6.47 -21.94
CA PHE A 212 1.05 -5.27 -22.55
C PHE A 212 1.64 -4.00 -21.94
N GLY A 213 1.84 -3.95 -20.63
CA GLY A 213 2.46 -2.81 -19.95
C GLY A 213 3.85 -2.51 -20.50
N ARG A 214 4.66 -3.54 -20.75
CA ARG A 214 6.00 -3.39 -21.36
C ARG A 214 5.97 -2.71 -22.73
N TYR A 215 4.91 -2.91 -23.53
CA TYR A 215 4.79 -2.34 -24.87
C TYR A 215 3.94 -1.05 -24.94
N LEU A 216 2.90 -0.92 -24.11
CA LEU A 216 1.94 0.20 -24.15
C LEU A 216 2.38 1.39 -23.28
N LEU A 217 3.04 1.15 -22.15
CA LEU A 217 3.42 2.23 -21.24
C LEU A 217 4.50 3.16 -21.83
N PRO A 218 5.58 2.66 -22.47
CA PRO A 218 6.59 3.55 -23.05
C PRO A 218 6.02 4.57 -24.06
N PRO A 219 5.20 4.19 -25.08
CA PRO A 219 4.65 5.16 -26.00
C PRO A 219 3.62 6.10 -25.34
N LEU A 220 2.86 5.63 -24.34
CA LEU A 220 1.91 6.45 -23.60
C LEU A 220 2.63 7.55 -22.81
N PHE A 221 3.67 7.20 -22.05
CA PHE A 221 4.45 8.19 -21.30
C PHE A 221 5.32 9.05 -22.22
N ALA A 222 5.77 8.55 -23.37
CA ALA A 222 6.43 9.37 -24.38
C ALA A 222 5.53 10.47 -24.92
N GLN A 223 4.21 10.24 -25.04
CA GLN A 223 3.25 11.29 -25.42
C GLN A 223 3.13 12.34 -24.32
N ALA A 224 3.01 11.93 -23.05
CA ALA A 224 2.99 12.85 -21.90
C ALA A 224 4.29 13.66 -21.77
N ALA A 225 5.43 13.07 -22.12
CA ALA A 225 6.73 13.74 -22.12
C ALA A 225 6.81 14.91 -23.12
N ARG A 226 6.14 14.80 -24.29
CA ARG A 226 6.16 15.84 -25.32
C ARG A 226 5.56 17.17 -24.85
N THR A 227 4.56 17.08 -23.98
CA THR A 227 3.87 18.23 -23.39
C THR A 227 4.64 18.89 -22.24
N LYS A 228 5.68 18.25 -21.71
CA LYS A 228 6.51 18.74 -20.58
C LYS A 228 5.71 19.16 -19.33
N SER A 229 4.47 18.72 -19.17
CA SER A 229 3.65 19.05 -18.00
C SER A 229 3.64 17.89 -16.99
N PRO A 230 4.01 18.15 -15.71
CA PRO A 230 3.92 17.14 -14.64
C PRO A 230 2.49 16.62 -14.44
N GLU A 231 1.49 17.45 -14.71
CA GLU A 231 0.07 17.12 -14.61
C GLU A 231 -0.35 15.99 -15.54
N LEU A 232 0.21 15.92 -16.76
CA LEU A 232 -0.08 14.84 -17.70
C LEU A 232 0.59 13.53 -17.29
N PHE A 233 1.77 13.57 -16.67
CA PHE A 233 2.39 12.38 -16.07
C PHE A 233 1.56 11.84 -14.90
N LEU A 234 1.05 12.73 -14.04
CA LEU A 234 0.16 12.35 -12.95
C LEU A 234 -1.14 11.74 -13.50
N ALA A 235 -1.78 12.38 -14.47
CA ALA A 235 -3.01 11.88 -15.07
C ALA A 235 -2.80 10.52 -15.79
N ALA A 236 -1.71 10.39 -16.55
CA ALA A 236 -1.34 9.14 -17.22
C ALA A 236 -1.06 8.01 -16.22
N SER A 237 -0.28 8.26 -15.18
CA SER A 237 -0.02 7.26 -14.13
C SER A 237 -1.29 6.89 -13.39
N MET A 238 -2.16 7.84 -13.06
CA MET A 238 -3.45 7.54 -12.45
C MET A 238 -4.34 6.68 -13.34
N LEU A 239 -4.41 6.99 -14.64
CA LEU A 239 -5.15 6.18 -15.60
C LEU A 239 -4.65 4.73 -15.61
N VAL A 240 -3.33 4.54 -15.67
CA VAL A 240 -2.71 3.20 -15.67
C VAL A 240 -3.04 2.44 -14.38
N VAL A 241 -2.91 3.09 -13.22
CA VAL A 241 -3.22 2.50 -11.91
C VAL A 241 -4.69 2.07 -11.82
N ILE A 242 -5.62 2.94 -12.22
CA ILE A 242 -7.05 2.64 -12.18
C ILE A 242 -7.39 1.51 -13.15
N LEU A 243 -6.84 1.53 -14.38
CA LEU A 243 -7.09 0.48 -15.37
C LEU A 243 -6.56 -0.88 -14.89
N ALA A 244 -5.35 -0.94 -14.34
CA ALA A 244 -4.81 -2.19 -13.80
C ALA A 244 -5.62 -2.70 -12.60
N SER A 245 -6.06 -1.80 -11.72
CA SER A 245 -6.91 -2.11 -10.58
C SER A 245 -8.26 -2.68 -11.03
N LEU A 246 -8.87 -2.09 -12.07
CA LEU A 246 -10.13 -2.57 -12.64
C LEU A 246 -9.99 -3.93 -13.34
N LEU A 247 -8.89 -4.15 -14.07
CA LEU A 247 -8.62 -5.42 -14.76
C LEU A 247 -8.41 -6.57 -13.77
N THR A 248 -7.72 -6.33 -12.67
CA THR A 248 -7.53 -7.33 -11.61
C THR A 248 -8.84 -7.58 -10.84
N ALA A 249 -9.61 -6.53 -10.54
CA ALA A 249 -10.95 -6.66 -9.97
C ALA A 249 -11.89 -7.52 -10.83
N ALA A 250 -11.83 -7.35 -12.16
CA ALA A 250 -12.69 -8.06 -13.11
C ALA A 250 -12.49 -9.59 -13.11
N VAL A 251 -11.32 -10.08 -12.69
CA VAL A 251 -11.03 -11.52 -12.55
C VAL A 251 -11.13 -12.04 -11.11
N GLY A 252 -11.69 -11.22 -10.21
CA GLY A 252 -11.92 -11.58 -8.82
C GLY A 252 -10.70 -11.45 -7.91
N LEU A 253 -9.63 -10.78 -8.36
CA LEU A 253 -8.54 -10.37 -7.48
C LEU A 253 -8.87 -9.03 -6.82
N SER A 254 -8.20 -8.72 -5.71
CA SER A 254 -8.30 -7.38 -5.11
C SER A 254 -7.72 -6.30 -6.06
N PRO A 255 -8.37 -5.13 -6.19
CA PRO A 255 -7.86 -3.99 -6.98
C PRO A 255 -6.44 -3.55 -6.58
N ILE A 256 -6.10 -3.79 -5.31
CA ILE A 256 -4.80 -3.53 -4.69
C ILE A 256 -3.65 -4.28 -5.40
N VAL A 257 -3.91 -5.47 -5.96
CA VAL A 257 -2.92 -6.21 -6.75
C VAL A 257 -2.58 -5.44 -8.04
N GLY A 258 -3.60 -4.93 -8.73
CA GLY A 258 -3.42 -4.19 -9.99
C GLY A 258 -2.63 -2.91 -9.80
N SER A 259 -2.85 -2.17 -8.71
CA SER A 259 -2.13 -0.93 -8.44
C SER A 259 -0.63 -1.16 -8.20
N LEU A 260 -0.27 -2.22 -7.47
CA LEU A 260 1.12 -2.63 -7.27
C LEU A 260 1.81 -3.02 -8.58
N ILE A 261 1.13 -3.83 -9.41
CA ILE A 261 1.66 -4.25 -10.73
C ILE A 261 1.83 -3.04 -11.66
N ALA A 262 0.89 -2.09 -11.64
CA ALA A 262 1.03 -0.84 -12.38
C ALA A 262 2.27 -0.05 -11.96
N GLY A 263 2.55 0.04 -10.65
CA GLY A 263 3.75 0.68 -10.11
C GLY A 263 5.01 0.01 -10.62
N LEU A 264 5.08 -1.32 -10.51
CA LEU A 264 6.23 -2.11 -10.97
C LEU A 264 6.49 -1.93 -12.48
N LEU A 265 5.43 -1.93 -13.29
CA LEU A 265 5.55 -1.76 -14.74
C LEU A 265 6.07 -0.38 -15.13
N ILE A 266 5.63 0.67 -14.43
CA ILE A 266 6.12 2.02 -14.66
C ILE A 266 7.57 2.16 -14.18
N ALA A 267 7.94 1.52 -13.08
CA ALA A 267 9.31 1.52 -12.55
C ALA A 267 10.34 1.00 -13.57
N GLU A 268 9.95 0.06 -14.42
CA GLU A 268 10.81 -0.47 -15.50
C GLU A 268 10.90 0.43 -16.74
N THR A 269 10.14 1.53 -16.80
CA THR A 269 10.20 2.48 -17.91
C THR A 269 11.27 3.56 -17.68
N GLU A 270 11.75 4.16 -18.77
CA GLU A 270 12.66 5.30 -18.71
C GLU A 270 12.06 6.54 -18.01
N TYR A 271 10.74 6.56 -17.84
CA TYR A 271 9.97 7.67 -17.28
C TYR A 271 9.63 7.53 -15.80
N HIS A 272 10.14 6.50 -15.11
CA HIS A 272 9.85 6.28 -13.68
C HIS A 272 10.19 7.51 -12.82
N SER A 273 11.29 8.20 -13.13
CA SER A 273 11.77 9.33 -12.34
C SER A 273 10.85 10.55 -12.45
N GLU A 274 10.25 10.76 -13.62
CA GLU A 274 9.28 11.81 -13.91
C GLU A 274 7.95 11.52 -13.20
N VAL A 275 7.53 10.25 -13.21
CA VAL A 275 6.34 9.80 -12.47
C VAL A 275 6.56 10.01 -10.97
N ASP A 276 7.66 9.52 -10.39
CA ASP A 276 7.98 9.69 -8.96
C ASP A 276 7.98 11.16 -8.51
N ARG A 277 8.49 12.07 -9.36
CA ARG A 277 8.46 13.51 -9.08
C ARG A 277 7.06 14.08 -9.09
N SER A 278 6.20 13.63 -10.00
CA SER A 278 4.80 14.08 -10.06
C SER A 278 4.00 13.67 -8.82
N TRP A 279 4.32 12.53 -8.21
CA TRP A 279 3.67 12.00 -7.01
C TRP A 279 4.22 12.56 -5.70
N SER A 280 5.44 13.10 -5.69
CA SER A 280 6.08 13.67 -4.49
C SER A 280 6.54 15.13 -4.67
N PRO A 281 5.61 16.11 -4.72
CA PRO A 281 5.93 17.51 -4.98
C PRO A 281 6.96 18.10 -4.01
N SER A 282 6.98 17.62 -2.77
CA SER A 282 7.86 18.10 -1.70
C SER A 282 9.35 17.72 -1.88
N ARG A 283 9.67 16.72 -2.72
CA ARG A 283 11.08 16.42 -3.09
C ARG A 283 11.62 17.39 -4.14
N ALA A 284 10.75 17.89 -5.03
CA ALA A 284 11.15 18.81 -6.10
C ALA A 284 11.61 20.20 -5.60
N SER A 285 11.11 20.67 -4.45
CA SER A 285 11.51 21.96 -3.89
C SER A 285 12.90 21.94 -3.21
N ARG A 286 13.38 20.77 -2.78
CA ARG A 286 14.71 20.63 -2.14
C ARG A 286 15.88 20.64 -3.12
N SER A 287 15.67 20.23 -4.38
CA SER A 287 16.73 20.26 -5.38
C SER A 287 17.03 21.66 -5.93
N VAL A 288 16.14 22.63 -5.71
CA VAL A 288 16.32 24.02 -6.18
C VAL A 288 17.05 24.88 -5.13
N SER A 289 16.97 24.53 -3.84
CA SER A 289 17.61 25.33 -2.78
C SER A 289 19.09 25.05 -2.55
N SER A 290 19.66 24.00 -3.17
CA SER A 290 21.08 23.64 -3.02
C SER A 290 21.98 24.17 -4.15
N SER A 291 21.46 24.95 -5.08
CA SER A 291 22.20 25.49 -6.24
C SER A 291 22.34 27.01 -6.21
N SER A 292 22.54 27.62 -5.03
CA SER A 292 23.13 28.96 -4.95
C SER A 292 24.65 28.80 -4.77
N PRO A 293 25.48 29.11 -5.78
CA PRO A 293 26.91 29.28 -5.55
C PRO A 293 27.08 30.55 -4.70
N SER A 294 27.64 30.40 -3.51
CA SER A 294 28.22 31.53 -2.79
C SER A 294 29.35 32.10 -3.64
N ALA A 295 29.13 33.28 -4.20
CA ALA A 295 30.19 34.19 -4.62
C ALA A 295 30.85 34.81 -3.38
#